data_AF-A0A920MR19-F1
#
_entry.id   AF-A0A920MR19-F1
#
_cell.length_a   1.000
_cell.length_b   1.000
_cell.length_c   1.000
_cell.angle_alpha   90.00
_cell.angle_beta   90.00
_cell.angle_gamma   90.00
#
_symmetry.space_group_name_H-M   'P 1'
#
loop_
_entity.id
_entity.type
_entity.pdbx_description
1 polymer ?
#
loop_
_entity_poly.entity_id
_entity_poly.type
_entity_poly.pdbx_seq_one_letter_code
_entity_poly.pdbx_strand_id
1 'polypeptide(L)'
;MYVILDGAVEIKDPESGTIFASLETGDFFGELALLDEEPRSASAHAIQPSRLIGFFRTDLLTLMKIYPELGNKIMLNLARVLGERLRKTNEELARSN
;
A
#
# COMPACT_ATOMS: atom_id res chain seq x y z
N MET A 1 1.97 -6.37 -1.74
CA MET A 1 2.32 -4.94 -1.88
C MET A 1 3.07 -4.75 -3.18
N TYR A 2 2.93 -3.60 -3.82
CA TYR A 2 3.73 -3.21 -4.99
C TYR A 2 4.40 -1.88 -4.73
N VAL A 3 5.66 -1.76 -5.16
CA VAL A 3 6.43 -0.51 -5.15
C VAL A 3 6.60 -0.04 -6.59
N ILE A 4 6.36 1.25 -6.85
CA ILE A 4 6.47 1.86 -8.18
C ILE A 4 7.93 2.27 -8.41
N LEU A 5 8.64 1.57 -9.28
CA LEU A 5 10.02 1.91 -9.64
C LEU A 5 10.09 2.99 -10.71
N ASP A 6 9.09 3.05 -11.57
CA ASP A 6 8.91 4.00 -12.66
C ASP A 6 7.44 3.88 -13.12
N GLY A 7 6.80 5.00 -13.45
CA GLY A 7 5.39 4.97 -13.85
C GLY A 7 4.45 5.74 -12.92
N ALA A 8 3.14 5.52 -13.13
CA ALA A 8 2.07 6.10 -12.33
C ALA A 8 0.86 5.16 -12.26
N VAL A 9 0.23 5.10 -11.08
CA VAL A 9 -0.87 4.18 -10.75
C VAL A 9 -1.97 4.93 -10.01
N GLU A 10 -3.22 4.71 -10.39
CA GLU A 10 -4.39 5.20 -9.67
C GLU A 10 -5.05 4.08 -8.86
N ILE A 11 -5.37 4.37 -7.60
CA ILE A 11 -6.16 3.52 -6.72
C ILE A 11 -7.62 3.98 -6.80
N LYS A 12 -8.52 3.06 -7.18
CA LYS A 12 -9.92 3.37 -7.42
C LYS A 12 -10.86 2.40 -6.73
N ASP A 13 -12.03 2.91 -6.38
CA ASP A 13 -13.18 2.07 -6.07
C ASP A 13 -13.53 1.20 -7.30
N PRO A 14 -13.58 -0.14 -7.18
CA PRO A 14 -13.99 -1.02 -8.28
C PRO A 14 -15.43 -0.79 -8.74
N GLU A 15 -16.33 -0.31 -7.88
CA GLU A 15 -17.74 -0.13 -8.21
C GLU A 15 -18.04 1.28 -8.73
N SER A 16 -17.63 2.31 -8.00
CA SER A 16 -17.94 3.70 -8.36
C SER A 16 -16.93 4.32 -9.34
N GLY A 17 -15.73 3.74 -9.47
CA GLY A 17 -14.63 4.32 -10.24
C GLY A 17 -13.98 5.55 -9.59
N THR A 18 -14.43 5.93 -8.38
CA THR A 18 -13.88 7.05 -7.61
C THR A 18 -12.40 6.84 -7.35
N ILE A 19 -11.59 7.86 -7.65
CA ILE A 19 -10.14 7.82 -7.45
C ILE A 19 -9.83 8.17 -6.00
N PHE A 20 -9.28 7.22 -5.26
CA PHE A 20 -8.84 7.41 -3.87
C PHE A 20 -7.44 8.00 -3.78
N ALA A 21 -6.55 7.61 -4.70
CA ALA A 21 -5.18 8.10 -4.73
C ALA A 21 -4.57 8.01 -6.13
N SER A 22 -3.67 8.93 -6.44
CA SER A 22 -2.77 8.88 -7.60
C SER A 22 -1.35 8.76 -7.06
N LEU A 23 -0.65 7.72 -7.48
CA LEU A 23 0.65 7.30 -6.97
C LEU A 23 1.69 7.37 -8.07
N GLU A 24 2.89 7.79 -7.72
CA GLU A 24 4.00 7.99 -8.65
C GLU A 24 5.25 7.20 -8.24
N THR A 25 6.35 7.45 -8.92
CA THR A 25 7.61 6.74 -8.68
C THR A 25 8.08 6.94 -7.23
N GLY A 26 8.39 5.82 -6.55
CA GLY A 26 8.74 5.81 -5.12
C GLY A 26 7.57 5.46 -4.20
N ASP A 27 6.33 5.61 -4.66
CA ASP A 27 5.16 5.22 -3.88
C ASP A 27 4.94 3.70 -3.88
N PHE A 28 4.08 3.25 -2.97
CA PHE A 28 3.65 1.86 -2.87
C PHE A 28 2.20 1.73 -2.46
N PHE A 29 1.62 0.57 -2.79
CA PHE A 29 0.23 0.26 -2.49
C PHE A 29 0.00 -1.22 -2.18
N GLY A 30 -1.16 -1.50 -1.59
CA GLY A 30 -1.57 -2.85 -1.26
C GLY A 30 -0.82 -3.41 -0.05
N GLU A 31 -0.44 -2.53 0.86
CA GLU A 31 0.19 -2.79 2.16
C GLU A 31 -0.75 -3.51 3.13
N LEU A 32 -2.07 -3.27 3.05
CA LEU A 32 -3.04 -3.97 3.87
C LEU A 32 -3.03 -5.48 3.59
N ALA A 33 -2.99 -5.89 2.32
CA ALA A 33 -2.89 -7.30 1.97
C ALA A 33 -1.52 -7.94 2.28
N LEU A 34 -0.55 -7.15 2.76
CA LEU A 34 0.69 -7.68 3.31
C LEU A 34 0.50 -8.08 4.78
N LEU A 35 -0.40 -7.40 5.50
CA LEU A 35 -0.70 -7.62 6.92
C LEU A 35 -1.92 -8.52 7.15
N ASP A 36 -2.93 -8.45 6.30
CA ASP A 36 -4.21 -9.14 6.42
C ASP A 36 -4.57 -9.94 5.16
N GLU A 37 -5.48 -10.90 5.28
CA GLU A 37 -6.00 -11.75 4.21
C GLU A 37 -7.34 -11.25 3.64
N GLU A 38 -7.81 -10.08 4.09
CA GLU A 38 -9.02 -9.45 3.59
C GLU A 38 -8.95 -9.14 2.07
N PRO A 39 -10.10 -9.20 1.35
CA PRO A 39 -10.17 -8.84 -0.05
C PRO A 39 -9.63 -7.44 -0.31
N ARG A 40 -9.09 -7.23 -1.52
CA ARG A 40 -8.63 -5.90 -1.95
C ARG A 40 -9.81 -4.92 -1.87
N SER A 41 -9.67 -3.89 -1.06
CA SER A 41 -10.68 -2.82 -0.89
C SER A 41 -10.73 -1.83 -2.06
N ALA A 42 -9.74 -1.86 -2.94
CA ALA A 42 -9.63 -0.97 -4.09
C ALA A 42 -8.86 -1.65 -5.24
N SER A 43 -9.09 -1.17 -6.46
CA SER A 43 -8.38 -1.59 -7.67
C SER A 43 -7.23 -0.64 -8.01
N ALA A 44 -6.09 -1.18 -8.44
CA ALA A 44 -4.94 -0.40 -8.88
C ALA A 44 -4.83 -0.44 -10.41
N HIS A 45 -4.82 0.74 -11.05
CA HIS A 45 -4.77 0.88 -12.50
C HIS A 45 -3.54 1.68 -12.91
N ALA A 46 -2.69 1.09 -13.75
CA ALA A 46 -1.59 1.83 -14.36
C ALA A 46 -2.15 2.82 -15.38
N ILE A 47 -1.79 4.10 -15.25
CA ILE A 47 -2.23 5.16 -16.18
C ILE A 47 -1.18 5.46 -17.27
N GLN A 48 0.00 4.87 -17.14
CA GLN A 48 1.08 4.88 -18.11
C GLN A 48 1.89 3.58 -18.02
N PRO A 49 2.77 3.27 -18.98
CA PRO A 49 3.73 2.17 -18.83
C PRO A 49 4.46 2.29 -17.49
N SER A 50 4.35 1.25 -16.67
CA SER A 50 4.81 1.27 -15.28
C SER A 50 5.61 0.02 -14.96
N ARG A 51 6.69 0.20 -14.19
CA ARG A 51 7.54 -0.89 -13.70
C ARG A 51 7.40 -0.98 -12.19
N LEU A 52 6.96 -2.15 -11.73
CA LEU A 52 6.64 -2.38 -10.32
C LEU A 52 7.49 -3.53 -9.76
N ILE A 53 7.84 -3.45 -8.48
CA ILE A 53 8.31 -4.61 -7.70
C ILE A 53 7.15 -5.14 -6.87
N GLY A 54 6.86 -6.44 -7.00
CA GLY A 54 5.94 -7.15 -6.12
C GLY A 54 6.66 -7.64 -4.87
N PHE A 55 6.04 -7.41 -3.71
CA PHE A 55 6.44 -7.97 -2.43
C PHE A 55 5.23 -8.60 -1.75
N PHE A 56 5.22 -9.93 -1.64
CA PHE A 56 4.06 -10.69 -1.19
C PHE A 56 4.19 -11.10 0.28
N ARG A 57 3.05 -11.42 0.90
CA ARG A 57 3.00 -11.81 2.30
C ARG A 57 3.90 -13.01 2.60
N THR A 58 3.94 -14.00 1.71
CA THR A 58 4.82 -15.17 1.85
C THR A 58 6.30 -14.79 1.87
N ASP A 59 6.71 -13.82 1.05
CA ASP A 59 8.08 -13.30 1.04
C ASP A 59 8.41 -12.62 2.36
N LEU A 60 7.48 -11.80 2.86
CA LEU A 60 7.63 -11.14 4.16
C LEU A 60 7.75 -12.14 5.31
N LEU A 61 6.85 -13.12 5.39
CA LEU A 61 6.87 -14.14 6.44
C LEU A 61 8.16 -14.97 6.39
N THR A 62 8.65 -15.27 5.20
CA THR A 62 9.93 -15.97 5.00
C THR A 62 11.09 -15.10 5.46
N LEU A 63 11.10 -13.83 5.08
CA LEU A 63 12.14 -12.88 5.46
C LEU A 63 12.17 -12.61 6.98
N MET A 64 11.01 -12.55 7.65
CA MET A 64 10.94 -12.45 9.11
C MET A 64 11.54 -13.67 9.82
N LYS A 65 11.45 -14.87 9.23
CA LYS A 65 12.05 -16.10 9.78
C LYS A 65 13.56 -16.16 9.56
N ILE A 66 14.03 -15.79 8.36
CA ILE A 66 15.45 -15.89 7.98
C ILE A 66 16.26 -14.70 8.52
N TYR A 67 15.67 -13.49 8.51
CA TYR A 67 16.31 -12.24 8.92
C TYR A 67 15.41 -11.44 9.88
N PRO A 68 15.30 -11.84 11.16
CA PRO A 68 14.35 -11.24 12.11
C PRO A 68 14.51 -9.73 12.30
N GLU A 69 15.76 -9.23 12.36
CA GLU A 69 16.02 -7.79 12.51
C GLU A 69 15.50 -6.98 11.31
N LEU A 70 15.65 -7.52 10.09
CA LEU A 70 15.15 -6.88 8.88
C LEU A 70 13.62 -6.93 8.84
N GLY A 71 13.03 -8.07 9.22
CA GLY A 71 11.58 -8.21 9.37
C GLY A 71 10.99 -7.19 10.32
N ASN A 72 11.62 -6.97 11.48
CA ASN A 72 11.19 -5.97 12.46
C ASN A 72 11.24 -4.55 11.90
N LYS A 73 12.30 -4.18 11.17
CA LYS A 73 12.42 -2.87 10.51
C LYS A 73 11.31 -2.64 9.49
N ILE A 74 11.01 -3.65 8.67
CA ILE A 74 9.93 -3.59 7.68
C ILE A 74 8.58 -3.43 8.38
N MET A 75 8.29 -4.20 9.44
CA MET A 75 7.04 -4.06 10.18
C MET A 75 6.86 -2.68 10.81
N LEU A 76 7.92 -2.15 11.43
CA LEU A 76 7.85 -0.84 12.04
C LEU A 76 7.54 0.26 11.01
N ASN A 77 8.13 0.17 9.81
CA ASN A 77 7.85 1.12 8.74
C ASN A 77 6.43 0.99 8.19
N LEU A 78 5.92 -0.24 8.02
CA LEU A 78 4.54 -0.47 7.60
C LEU A 78 3.55 0.09 8.63
N ALA A 79 3.78 -0.16 9.91
CA ALA A 79 2.95 0.37 10.99
C ALA A 79 2.94 1.91 11.01
N ARG A 80 4.09 2.55 10.76
CA ARG A 80 4.19 4.02 10.66
C ARG A 80 3.34 4.56 9.51
N VAL A 81 3.46 3.98 8.31
CA VAL A 81 2.70 4.42 7.13
C VAL A 81 1.20 4.26 7.35
N LEU A 82 0.76 3.14 7.92
CA LEU A 82 -0.66 2.93 8.23
C LEU A 82 -1.17 3.93 9.28
N GLY A 83 -0.35 4.23 10.29
CA GLY A 83 -0.68 5.26 11.28
C GLY A 83 -0.79 6.65 10.66
N GLU A 84 0.05 7.00 9.69
CA GLU A 84 -0.04 8.26 8.94
C GLU A 84 -1.31 8.33 8.08
N ARG A 85 -1.63 7.26 7.34
CA ARG A 85 -2.85 7.18 6.54
C ARG A 85 -4.10 7.30 7.41
N LEU A 86 -4.16 6.58 8.54
CA LEU A 86 -5.29 6.65 9.46
C LEU A 86 -5.48 8.07 10.05
N ARG A 87 -4.39 8.75 10.43
CA ARG A 87 -4.46 10.15 10.89
C ARG A 87 -5.02 11.06 9.79
N LYS A 88 -4.53 10.92 8.56
CA LYS A 88 -5.00 11.72 7.42
C LYS A 88 -6.49 11.50 7.16
N THR A 89 -6.95 10.26 7.13
CA THR A 89 -8.39 9.93 6.96
C THR A 89 -9.23 10.50 8.11
N ASN A 90 -8.76 10.40 9.35
CA ASN A 90 -9.48 10.99 10.49
C ASN A 90 -9.59 12.52 10.40
N GLU A 91 -8.53 13.20 9.95
CA GLU A 91 -8.57 14.65 9.72
C GLU A 91 -9.54 15.05 8.60
N GLU A 92 -9.62 14.27 7.52
CA GLU A 92 -10.56 14.50 6.42
C GLU A 92 -12.02 14.32 6.88
N LEU A 93 -12.30 13.29 7.69
CA LEU A 93 -13.60 13.05 8.31
C LEU A 93 -13.99 14.15 9.30
N ALA A 94 -13.03 14.66 10.08
CA ALA A 94 -13.27 15.75 11.03
C ALA A 94 -13.61 17.08 10.34
N ARG A 95 -13.16 17.30 9.10
CA ARG A 95 -13.48 18.50 8.30
C ARG A 95 -14.79 18.38 7.52
N SER A 96 -15.36 17.18 7.42
CA SER A 96 -16.60 16.92 6.68
C SER A 96 -17.84 16.80 7.58
N ASN A 97 -17.71 17.12 8.88
CA ASN A 97 -18.79 17.40 9.84
C ASN A 97 -18.77 18.88 10.24
#